data_AF-M4SB27-F1
#
_entry.id   AF-M4SB27-F1
#
_cell.length_a   1.000
_cell.length_b   1.000
_cell.length_c   1.000
_cell.angle_alpha   90.00
_cell.angle_beta   90.00
_cell.angle_gamma   90.00
#
_symmetry.space_group_name_H-M   'P 1'
#
loop_
_entity.id
_entity.type
_entity.pdbx_description
1 polymer ?
#
loop_
_entity_poly.entity_id
_entity_poly.type
_entity_poly.pdbx_seq_one_letter_code
_entity_poly.pdbx_strand_id
1 'polypeptide(L)'
;MFNKPFIAVLAATMLTLGGCATDARYVDRQAPVAELRDKVVTGNASYRQRIALPARATFNVRLLDVSRADARSAIIAEETREIAGQQVPLPFSIRVKEHRT
;
A
#
# COMPACT_ATOMS: atom_id res chain seq x y z
N MET A 1 51.78 9.84 -75.34
CA MET A 1 50.96 8.78 -74.72
C MET A 1 49.94 9.50 -73.84
N PHE A 2 48.74 9.91 -74.28
CA PHE A 2 47.61 9.14 -74.84
C PHE A 2 47.40 7.82 -74.09
N ASN A 3 46.25 7.43 -73.52
CA ASN A 3 44.92 8.02 -73.25
C ASN A 3 44.06 6.87 -72.65
N LYS A 4 43.49 7.03 -71.42
CA LYS A 4 42.29 6.33 -70.82
C LYS A 4 42.28 4.76 -70.94
N PRO A 5 41.24 3.95 -70.56
CA PRO A 5 39.91 4.21 -69.96
C PRO A 5 39.44 3.21 -68.84
N PHE A 6 38.44 3.66 -68.05
CA PHE A 6 37.13 3.00 -67.90
C PHE A 6 37.05 1.47 -67.64
N ILE A 7 36.91 1.06 -66.38
CA ILE A 7 36.25 -0.17 -65.91
C ILE A 7 35.57 0.26 -64.58
N ALA A 8 34.32 0.73 -64.52
CA ALA A 8 33.03 0.04 -64.69
C ALA A 8 32.93 -1.28 -63.90
N VAL A 9 31.79 -1.48 -63.22
CA VAL A 9 31.35 -2.73 -62.55
C VAL A 9 31.88 -2.85 -61.10
N LEU A 10 31.13 -3.13 -60.03
CA LEU A 10 29.72 -3.36 -59.75
C LEU A 10 29.61 -3.64 -58.24
N ALA A 11 28.54 -3.13 -57.62
CA ALA A 11 27.86 -3.65 -56.42
C ALA A 11 28.66 -4.44 -55.36
N ALA A 12 28.78 -3.86 -54.16
CA ALA A 12 28.74 -4.63 -52.92
C ALA A 12 28.23 -3.77 -51.76
N THR A 13 26.91 -3.59 -51.75
CA THR A 13 26.07 -3.87 -50.59
C THR A 13 26.62 -3.44 -49.22
N MET A 14 26.51 -2.15 -48.91
CA MET A 14 26.60 -1.65 -47.54
C MET A 14 25.27 -1.95 -46.84
N LEU A 15 25.07 -3.22 -46.45
CA LEU A 15 23.91 -3.64 -45.67
C LEU A 15 24.15 -3.22 -44.22
N THR A 16 23.61 -2.06 -43.86
CA THR A 16 23.56 -1.57 -42.49
C THR A 16 22.72 -2.54 -41.66
N LEU A 17 23.32 -3.19 -40.66
CA LEU A 17 22.56 -3.90 -39.64
C LEU A 17 21.81 -2.85 -38.80
N GLY A 18 20.54 -2.61 -39.13
CA GLY A 18 19.59 -1.99 -38.22
C GLY A 18 19.31 -2.96 -37.08
N GLY A 19 19.92 -2.75 -35.92
CA GLY A 19 19.54 -3.44 -34.70
C GLY A 19 18.14 -3.00 -34.28
N CYS A 20 17.18 -3.93 -34.23
CA CYS A 20 15.96 -3.73 -33.47
C CYS A 20 16.33 -3.73 -31.99
N ALA A 21 16.66 -2.56 -31.43
CA ALA A 21 16.44 -2.38 -30.01
C ALA A 21 14.92 -2.39 -29.81
N THR A 22 14.37 -3.55 -29.47
CA THR A 22 13.07 -3.61 -28.82
C THR A 22 13.21 -2.79 -27.54
N ASP A 23 12.62 -1.60 -27.54
CA ASP A 23 12.26 -0.87 -26.33
C ASP A 23 11.33 -1.79 -25.54
N ALA A 24 11.94 -2.69 -24.76
CA ALA A 24 11.30 -3.40 -23.70
C ALA A 24 10.83 -2.31 -22.74
N ARG A 25 9.55 -1.96 -22.88
CA ARG A 25 8.82 -0.99 -22.08
C ARG A 25 9.47 -0.84 -20.71
N TYR A 26 10.20 0.26 -20.54
CA TYR A 26 10.52 0.76 -19.21
C TYR A 26 9.18 1.05 -18.56
N VAL A 27 8.66 0.05 -17.84
CA VAL A 27 7.56 0.25 -16.90
C VAL A 27 8.15 1.23 -15.90
N ASP A 28 7.75 2.49 -16.05
CA ASP A 28 8.09 3.55 -15.15
C ASP A 28 7.74 3.09 -13.74
N ARG A 29 8.80 2.77 -12.97
CA ARG A 29 8.66 2.35 -11.57
C ARG A 29 8.30 3.54 -10.70
N GLN A 30 8.23 4.76 -11.26
CA GLN A 30 7.61 5.92 -10.65
C GLN A 30 6.10 5.97 -10.91
N ALA A 31 5.39 4.87 -10.64
CA ALA A 31 4.06 5.06 -10.08
C ALA A 31 4.26 5.81 -8.75
N PRO A 32 3.55 6.91 -8.48
CA PRO A 32 3.58 7.51 -7.16
C PRO A 32 3.22 6.39 -6.18
N VAL A 33 4.17 6.03 -5.32
CA VAL A 33 3.87 5.26 -4.12
C VAL A 33 2.80 6.07 -3.42
N ALA A 34 1.54 5.65 -3.58
CA ALA A 34 0.45 6.21 -2.83
C ALA A 34 0.91 6.09 -1.38
N GLU A 35 1.24 7.23 -0.76
CA GLU A 35 1.57 7.30 0.65
C GLU A 35 0.55 6.41 1.34
N LEU A 36 1.04 5.37 2.01
CA LEU A 36 0.20 4.51 2.83
C LEU A 36 -0.50 5.44 3.81
N ARG A 37 -1.73 5.83 3.46
CA ARG A 37 -2.54 6.65 4.33
C ARG A 37 -2.82 5.79 5.53
N ASP A 38 -2.23 6.14 6.66
CA ASP A 38 -2.61 5.60 7.96
C ASP A 38 -4.14 5.63 8.04
N LYS A 39 -4.77 4.46 7.92
CA LYS A 39 -6.22 4.38 7.99
C LYS A 39 -6.59 4.49 9.46
N VAL A 40 -7.59 5.30 9.78
CA VAL A 40 -8.03 5.51 11.16
C VAL A 40 -9.48 5.06 11.28
N VAL A 41 -9.76 4.20 12.25
CA VAL A 41 -11.12 3.80 12.61
C VAL A 41 -11.51 4.58 13.86
N THR A 42 -12.60 5.35 13.76
CA THR A 42 -13.12 6.17 14.86
C THR A 42 -14.52 5.73 15.25
N GLY A 43 -14.91 6.01 16.49
CA GLY A 43 -16.25 5.68 16.96
C GLY A 43 -16.48 6.05 18.42
N ASN A 44 -17.61 5.60 18.94
CA ASN A 44 -18.03 5.80 20.32
C ASN A 44 -18.46 4.46 20.93
N ALA A 45 -17.91 4.11 22.09
CA ALA A 45 -18.33 2.94 22.85
C ALA A 45 -19.35 3.35 23.92
N SER A 46 -20.50 2.66 23.94
CA SER A 46 -21.59 2.90 24.90
C SER A 46 -22.24 1.57 25.31
N TYR A 47 -23.02 1.61 26.39
CA TYR A 47 -23.82 0.48 26.86
C TYR A 47 -25.22 0.96 27.26
N ARG A 48 -26.17 0.02 27.36
CA ARG A 48 -27.59 0.34 27.61
C ARG A 48 -27.92 0.44 29.10
N GLN A 49 -27.15 -0.25 29.94
CA GLN A 49 -27.30 -0.26 31.38
C GLN A 49 -27.24 1.17 31.91
N ARG A 50 -28.10 1.49 32.87
CA ARG A 50 -28.16 2.81 33.49
C ARG A 50 -27.33 2.87 34.76
N ILE A 51 -26.06 2.48 34.63
CA ILE A 51 -25.08 2.53 35.71
C ILE A 51 -23.94 3.46 35.29
N ALA A 52 -23.34 4.16 36.25
CA ALA A 52 -22.12 4.93 35.98
C ALA A 52 -20.93 3.99 35.78
N LEU A 53 -19.98 4.39 34.94
CA LEU A 53 -18.72 3.69 34.82
C LEU A 53 -17.94 3.82 36.14
N PRO A 54 -17.36 2.73 36.69
CA PRO A 54 -16.52 2.80 37.87
C PRO A 54 -15.30 3.71 37.66
N ALA A 55 -14.87 4.41 38.71
CA ALA A 55 -13.78 5.39 38.63
C ALA A 55 -12.43 4.80 38.17
N ARG A 56 -12.19 3.51 38.44
CA ARG A 56 -10.96 2.78 38.04
C ARG A 56 -11.16 1.87 36.83
N ALA A 57 -12.16 2.16 35.99
CA ALA A 57 -12.40 1.37 34.78
C ALA A 57 -11.27 1.57 33.75
N THR A 58 -10.89 0.48 33.10
CA THR A 58 -9.96 0.48 31.96
C THR A 58 -10.76 0.25 30.68
N PHE A 59 -10.49 1.05 29.65
CA PHE A 59 -11.05 0.89 28.32
C PHE A 59 -10.04 0.26 27.39
N ASN A 60 -10.46 -0.82 26.73
CA ASN A 60 -9.68 -1.56 25.76
C ASN A 60 -10.49 -1.66 24.47
N VAL A 61 -9.91 -1.24 23.36
CA VAL A 61 -10.49 -1.33 22.03
C VAL A 61 -9.54 -2.10 21.11
N ARG A 62 -10.07 -3.04 20.34
CA ARG A 62 -9.31 -3.90 19.43
C ARG A 62 -9.93 -3.91 18.06
N LEU A 63 -9.09 -3.84 17.04
CA LEU A 63 -9.44 -4.11 15.66
C LEU A 63 -8.96 -5.51 15.31
N LEU A 64 -9.88 -6.37 14.87
CA LEU A 64 -9.60 -7.78 14.56
C LEU A 64 -9.82 -8.06 13.08
N ASP A 65 -8.99 -8.92 12.50
CA ASP A 65 -9.30 -9.56 11.23
C ASP A 65 -10.24 -10.76 11.45
N VAL A 66 -11.48 -10.61 11.00
CA VAL A 66 -12.55 -11.63 11.12
C VAL A 66 -12.93 -12.24 9.77
N SER A 67 -12.07 -12.12 8.76
CA SER A 67 -12.36 -12.59 7.40
C SER A 67 -12.50 -14.12 7.29
N ARG A 68 -11.90 -14.88 8.21
CA ARG A 68 -11.97 -16.34 8.26
C ARG A 68 -12.89 -16.79 9.40
N ALA A 69 -14.01 -17.41 9.05
CA ALA A 69 -15.06 -17.78 10.01
C ALA A 69 -14.63 -18.82 11.07
N ASP A 70 -13.74 -19.75 10.71
CA ASP A 70 -13.36 -20.90 11.56
C ASP A 70 -11.91 -20.82 12.09
N ALA A 71 -11.29 -19.65 12.00
CA ALA A 71 -9.92 -19.44 12.46
C ALA A 71 -9.87 -18.39 13.58
N ARG A 72 -8.81 -18.48 14.40
CA ARG A 72 -8.53 -17.44 15.39
C ARG A 72 -8.28 -16.10 14.68
N SER A 73 -9.01 -15.06 15.07
CA SER A 73 -8.81 -13.71 14.55
C SER A 73 -7.48 -13.11 15.01
N ALA A 74 -6.75 -12.52 14.06
CA ALA A 74 -5.55 -11.74 14.34
C ALA A 74 -5.95 -10.35 14.84
N ILE A 75 -5.19 -9.81 15.79
CA ILE A 75 -5.36 -8.42 16.26
C ILE A 75 -4.53 -7.52 15.33
N ILE A 76 -5.20 -6.62 14.61
CA ILE A 76 -4.58 -5.65 13.70
C ILE A 76 -4.07 -4.44 14.49
N ALA A 77 -4.84 -3.99 15.48
CA ALA A 77 -4.49 -2.88 16.35
C ALA A 77 -5.21 -3.01 17.69
N GLU A 78 -4.61 -2.46 18.75
CA GLU A 78 -5.17 -2.42 20.09
C GLU A 78 -4.77 -1.12 20.80
N GLU A 79 -5.70 -0.54 21.53
CA GLU A 79 -5.47 0.59 22.43
C GLU A 79 -6.10 0.28 23.79
N THR A 80 -5.33 0.52 24.85
CA THR A 80 -5.79 0.42 26.23
C THR A 80 -5.51 1.72 26.95
N ARG A 81 -6.50 2.25 27.66
CA ARG A 81 -6.35 3.44 28.49
C ARG A 81 -7.22 3.40 29.73
N GLU A 82 -6.79 4.09 30.77
CA GLU A 82 -7.67 4.39 31.90
C GLU A 82 -8.74 5.41 31.47
N ILE A 83 -9.93 5.28 32.04
CA ILE A 83 -11.04 6.17 31.73
C ILE A 83 -10.97 7.50 32.47
N ALA A 84 -10.19 7.59 33.55
CA ALA A 84 -9.95 8.83 34.31
C ALA A 84 -11.25 9.59 34.65
N GLY A 85 -12.31 8.86 35.00
CA GLY A 85 -13.62 9.42 35.35
C GLY A 85 -14.52 9.80 34.17
N GLN A 86 -14.08 9.67 32.92
CA GLN A 86 -14.93 9.87 31.75
C GLN A 86 -16.12 8.89 31.76
N GLN A 87 -17.26 9.32 31.23
CA GLN A 87 -18.47 8.50 31.16
C GLN A 87 -18.84 8.23 29.70
N VAL A 88 -19.67 7.21 29.48
CA VAL A 88 -20.15 6.88 28.13
C VAL A 88 -21.02 8.00 27.55
N PRO A 89 -20.99 8.22 26.22
CA PRO A 89 -20.20 7.49 25.22
C PRO A 89 -18.69 7.81 25.25
N LEU A 90 -17.86 6.76 25.13
CA LEU A 90 -16.40 6.86 25.14
C LEU A 90 -15.87 6.93 23.69
N PRO A 91 -15.34 8.07 23.25
CA PRO A 91 -14.78 8.19 21.91
C PRO A 91 -13.46 7.43 21.79
N PHE A 92 -13.22 6.80 20.64
CA PHE A 92 -11.96 6.14 20.32
C PHE A 92 -11.50 6.44 18.88
N SER A 93 -10.20 6.29 18.65
CA SER A 93 -9.55 6.48 17.35
C SER A 93 -8.36 5.55 17.23
N ILE A 94 -8.51 4.46 16.49
CA ILE A 94 -7.49 3.42 16.34
C ILE A 94 -6.85 3.48 14.96
N ARG A 95 -5.52 3.64 14.92
CA ARG A 95 -4.76 3.63 13.66
C ARG A 95 -4.52 2.20 13.21
N VAL A 96 -4.86 1.93 11.96
CA VAL A 96 -4.61 0.66 11.29
C VAL A 96 -3.17 0.67 10.80
N LYS A 97 -2.36 -0.25 11.32
CA LYS A 97 -1.03 -0.54 10.75
C LYS A 97 -1.22 -1.53 9.61
N GLU A 98 -0.45 -1.37 8.52
CA GLU A 98 -0.41 -2.33 7.42
C GLU A 98 -0.08 -3.73 7.98
N HIS A 99 -1.09 -4.61 8.09
CA HIS A 99 -0.92 -5.97 8.58
C HIS A 99 -0.68 -6.89 7.39
N ARG A 100 0.60 -7.09 7.04
CA ARG A 100 1.00 -7.98 5.95
C ARG A 100 0.94 -9.43 6.44
N THR A 101 -0.02 -10.19 5.92
CA THR A 101 -0.23 -11.63 6.19
C THR A 101 0.79 -12.50 5.46
#